data_AF-A0A498NYN0-F1
#
_entry.id   AF-A0A498NYN0-F1
#
_cell.length_a   1.000
_cell.length_b   1.000
_cell.length_c   1.000
_cell.angle_alpha   90.00
_cell.angle_beta   90.00
_cell.angle_gamma   90.00
#
_symmetry.space_group_name_H-M   'P 1'
#
loop_
_entity.id
_entity.type
_entity.pdbx_description
1 polymer ?
#
loop_
_entity_poly.entity_id
_entity_poly.type
_entity_poly.pdbx_seq_one_letter_code
_entity_poly.pdbx_strand_id
1 'polypeptide(L)'
;MVPYKSIIHGGLQSGRVIIIQGVVSHSAKSIELNLRHKTGIAFYSPRFDKNEVVCKIYENGKWCNERCFKDMPFELAKHFLIFNDPIHGHMELHPLLVKIIDTPQFQRLRRIKQLGGAYLVYPGASHNRFEHSLGVAYLAGCLVKTLHDNQPELKITKRDFLCVQIAGLCHDLGLPDDIPEKWKHEQMSVLMFNDIVKSLKAENEDVLKEHGLDDKDVTFIKELIEGAKTSEWIHKDRDEEKSFLYEIVANKQNGIDVDKWDYFARFDHQRLLKFARVCEVNGRKHICFRDKEADNVYDMFRTRYTLHRQAYQHKICNIIEKLLAEALIRADRNLHEGKPEDMLKISEAIKTADDYSKLTDEIFEQISSSTADNLKKARDILNKIVRRKLPKFVGEARLTEKNKSKEELTETWKAAVEKYKPTDPTVSLNAEDFSVYVVDLDHGMKDKNPIEYVYFYSKRKPNEASAIKDYQLSSFLPKRFNEELVRVYYKRTDEKKEEEKKKMMEEAEKCFQIWCDSKFGLY
;
A
#
# COMPACT_ATOMS: atom_id res chain seq x y z
N MET A 1 26.80 -10.09 24.55
CA MET A 1 27.02 -9.59 25.93
C MET A 1 26.54 -8.16 26.02
N VAL A 2 25.90 -7.79 27.12
CA VAL A 2 25.42 -6.43 27.43
C VAL A 2 26.42 -5.79 28.42
N PRO A 3 26.85 -4.52 28.24
CA PRO A 3 26.44 -3.59 27.20
C PRO A 3 27.02 -3.94 25.82
N TYR A 4 26.17 -3.91 24.80
CA TYR A 4 26.57 -4.03 23.39
C TYR A 4 26.65 -2.63 22.77
N LYS A 5 27.75 -2.33 22.07
CA LYS A 5 27.97 -1.05 21.40
C LYS A 5 28.58 -1.30 20.03
N SER A 6 27.99 -0.74 18.99
CA SER A 6 28.48 -0.84 17.62
C SER A 6 28.20 0.45 16.83
N ILE A 7 28.89 0.63 15.71
CA ILE A 7 28.74 1.77 14.80
C ILE A 7 27.88 1.33 13.61
N ILE A 8 26.83 2.09 13.31
CA ILE A 8 26.05 1.93 12.07
C ILE A 8 26.81 2.63 10.95
N HIS A 9 27.65 1.88 10.23
CA HIS A 9 28.42 2.40 9.10
C HIS A 9 27.48 2.95 8.00
N GLY A 10 27.72 4.20 7.58
CA GLY A 10 26.84 4.92 6.64
C GLY A 10 25.69 5.70 7.30
N GLY A 11 25.52 5.58 8.63
CA GLY A 11 24.46 6.24 9.37
C GLY A 11 23.07 5.61 9.15
N LEU A 12 22.07 6.16 9.84
CA LEU A 12 20.67 5.80 9.61
C LEU A 12 20.10 6.76 8.56
N GLN A 13 19.54 6.21 7.48
CA GLN A 13 18.91 6.97 6.39
C GLN A 13 17.41 6.72 6.38
N SER A 14 16.64 7.64 5.79
CA SER A 14 15.19 7.47 5.61
C SER A 14 14.87 6.15 4.90
N GLY A 15 13.87 5.42 5.39
CA GLY A 15 13.49 4.10 4.87
C GLY A 15 14.32 2.93 5.40
N ARG A 16 15.25 3.14 6.34
CA ARG A 16 15.95 2.05 7.04
C ARG A 16 15.31 1.76 8.39
N VAL A 17 15.13 0.47 8.66
CA VAL A 17 14.60 -0.03 9.94
C VAL A 17 15.73 -0.61 10.79
N ILE A 18 15.77 -0.27 12.07
CA ILE A 18 16.68 -0.90 13.05
C ILE A 18 15.89 -1.99 13.78
N ILE A 19 16.44 -3.19 13.83
CA ILE A 19 15.85 -4.33 14.52
C ILE A 19 16.70 -4.64 15.76
N ILE A 20 16.08 -4.65 16.93
CA ILE A 20 16.73 -4.98 18.21
C ILE A 20 16.01 -6.16 18.82
N GLN A 21 16.74 -7.26 19.04
CA GLN A 21 16.21 -8.50 19.59
C GLN A 21 17.03 -8.99 20.79
N GLY A 22 16.37 -9.67 21.71
CA GLY A 22 17.04 -10.28 22.84
C GLY A 22 16.09 -10.86 23.88
N VAL A 23 16.68 -11.38 24.95
CA VAL A 23 15.98 -11.87 26.14
C VAL A 23 16.40 -11.02 27.33
N VAL A 24 15.41 -10.56 28.09
CA VAL A 24 15.65 -9.78 29.30
C VAL A 24 15.94 -10.71 30.47
N SER A 25 17.02 -10.47 31.21
CA SER A 25 17.30 -11.22 32.44
C SER A 25 16.14 -11.12 33.43
N HIS A 26 15.82 -12.20 34.14
CA HIS A 26 14.78 -12.26 35.18
C HIS A 26 14.93 -11.20 36.29
N SER A 27 16.14 -10.69 36.51
CA SER A 27 16.44 -9.70 37.54
C SER A 27 16.62 -8.27 37.01
N ALA A 28 16.41 -8.04 35.73
CA ALA A 28 16.62 -6.72 35.13
C ALA A 28 15.57 -5.72 35.63
N LYS A 29 16.04 -4.54 36.05
CA LYS A 29 15.15 -3.41 36.42
C LYS A 29 14.78 -2.54 35.23
N SER A 30 15.66 -2.47 34.23
CA SER A 30 15.41 -1.74 33.00
C SER A 30 16.29 -2.24 31.85
N ILE A 31 15.92 -1.86 30.63
CA ILE A 31 16.79 -1.91 29.44
C ILE A 31 17.10 -0.46 29.05
N GLU A 32 18.28 -0.22 28.48
CA GLU A 32 18.64 1.07 27.90
C GLU A 32 19.10 0.90 26.45
N LEU A 33 18.35 1.49 25.52
CA LEU A 33 18.68 1.53 24.10
C LEU A 33 19.00 2.98 23.72
N ASN A 34 20.22 3.20 23.24
CA ASN A 34 20.77 4.51 22.94
C ASN A 34 21.20 4.60 21.47
N LEU A 35 20.44 5.30 20.64
CA LEU A 35 20.85 5.64 19.28
C LEU A 35 21.55 6.99 19.28
N ARG A 36 22.89 6.99 19.22
CA ARG A 36 23.71 8.20 19.32
C ARG A 36 24.09 8.73 17.94
N HIS A 37 23.91 10.05 17.75
CA HIS A 37 24.38 10.82 16.61
C HIS A 37 25.30 11.95 17.09
N LYS A 38 26.07 12.58 16.18
CA LYS A 38 26.98 13.69 16.52
C LYS A 38 26.31 14.84 17.27
N THR A 39 25.02 15.06 17.00
CA THR A 39 24.24 16.20 17.50
C THR A 39 23.18 15.82 18.53
N GLY A 40 23.04 14.53 18.86
CA GLY A 40 21.95 14.10 19.74
C GLY A 40 21.90 12.61 20.05
N ILE A 41 20.94 12.23 20.91
CA ILE A 41 20.69 10.83 21.32
C ILE A 41 19.18 10.59 21.30
N ALA A 42 18.73 9.54 20.61
CA ALA A 42 17.41 8.97 20.88
C ALA A 42 17.55 7.86 21.93
N PHE A 43 16.88 8.05 23.06
CA PHE A 43 16.91 7.20 24.24
C PHE A 43 15.58 6.49 24.41
N TYR A 44 15.64 5.17 24.58
CA TYR A 44 14.49 4.31 24.82
C TYR A 44 14.81 3.37 25.99
N SER A 45 14.01 3.42 27.05
CA SER A 45 14.24 2.67 28.28
C SER A 45 12.98 2.10 28.90
N PRO A 46 12.72 0.81 28.65
CA PRO A 46 11.75 0.02 29.40
C PRO A 46 12.19 -0.17 30.84
N ARG A 47 11.33 0.15 31.80
CA ARG A 47 11.56 0.08 33.25
C ARG A 47 10.56 -0.91 33.87
N PHE A 48 11.04 -2.11 34.18
CA PHE A 48 10.23 -3.22 34.69
C PHE A 48 9.72 -2.95 36.11
N ASP A 49 10.50 -2.24 36.92
CA ASP A 49 10.15 -1.89 38.30
C ASP A 49 8.98 -0.90 38.40
N LYS A 50 8.81 -0.07 37.37
CA LYS A 50 7.76 0.96 37.27
C LYS A 50 6.66 0.62 36.28
N ASN A 51 6.81 -0.49 35.55
CA ASN A 51 5.91 -0.90 34.48
C ASN A 51 5.66 0.24 33.46
N GLU A 52 6.74 0.88 33.02
CA GLU A 52 6.70 1.99 32.07
C GLU A 52 7.83 1.91 31.03
N VAL A 53 7.60 2.43 29.84
CA VAL A 53 8.64 2.67 28.82
C VAL A 53 8.89 4.16 28.71
N VAL A 54 10.15 4.55 28.83
CA VAL A 54 10.58 5.95 28.77
C VAL A 54 11.33 6.25 27.49
N CYS A 55 10.80 7.18 26.71
CA CYS A 55 11.44 7.69 25.50
C CYS A 55 11.86 9.14 25.69
N LYS A 56 13.12 9.45 25.36
CA LYS A 56 13.67 10.82 25.41
C LYS A 56 14.56 11.10 24.21
N ILE A 57 14.62 12.37 23.82
CA ILE A 57 15.55 12.84 22.80
C ILE A 57 16.50 13.83 23.49
N TYR A 58 17.81 13.68 23.27
CA TYR A 58 18.81 14.67 23.61
C TYR A 58 19.22 15.39 22.33
N GLU A 59 19.07 16.70 22.28
CA GLU A 59 19.42 17.51 21.11
C GLU A 59 19.94 18.88 21.55
N ASN A 60 20.94 19.42 20.85
CA ASN A 60 21.52 20.75 21.12
C ASN A 60 21.93 20.98 22.59
N GLY A 61 22.49 19.95 23.23
CA GLY A 61 22.98 20.05 24.61
C GLY A 61 21.92 19.86 25.69
N LYS A 62 20.65 19.61 25.35
CA LYS A 62 19.54 19.48 26.31
C LYS A 62 18.68 18.25 26.05
N TRP A 63 18.11 17.70 27.11
CA TRP A 63 17.05 16.69 27.00
C TRP A 63 15.72 17.35 26.68
N CYS A 64 15.04 16.85 25.65
CA CYS A 64 13.66 17.17 25.31
C CYS A 64 12.68 16.51 26.29
N ASN A 65 11.39 16.84 26.16
CA ASN A 65 10.33 16.31 27.01
C ASN A 65 10.29 14.78 27.02
N GLU A 66 10.12 14.22 28.21
CA GLU A 66 9.96 12.79 28.45
C GLU A 66 8.61 12.31 27.97
N ARG A 67 8.59 11.20 27.21
CA ARG A 67 7.37 10.44 26.91
C ARG A 67 7.40 9.14 27.70
N CYS A 68 6.46 8.97 28.63
CA CYS A 68 6.26 7.71 29.33
C CYS A 68 5.04 6.97 28.77
N PHE A 69 5.22 5.71 28.43
CA PHE A 69 4.17 4.78 28.06
C PHE A 69 3.95 3.81 29.22
N LYS A 70 2.72 3.64 29.69
CA LYS A 70 2.38 2.74 30.81
C LYS A 70 2.11 1.30 30.37
N ASP A 71 2.10 1.06 29.07
CA ASP A 71 2.01 -0.28 28.51
C ASP A 71 3.43 -0.86 28.52
N MET A 72 3.67 -1.92 29.29
CA MET A 72 4.98 -2.55 29.41
C MET A 72 5.04 -3.73 28.45
N PRO A 73 5.76 -3.61 27.33
CA PRO A 73 5.69 -4.57 26.22
C PRO A 73 6.76 -5.65 26.32
N PHE A 74 7.67 -5.51 27.29
CA PHE A 74 8.69 -6.50 27.61
C PHE A 74 8.24 -7.29 28.83
N GLU A 75 8.26 -8.60 28.68
CA GLU A 75 8.19 -9.50 29.82
C GLU A 75 9.59 -10.01 30.15
N LEU A 76 9.90 -10.05 31.44
CA LEU A 76 11.15 -10.65 31.91
C LEU A 76 11.24 -12.09 31.41
N ALA A 77 12.44 -12.48 30.98
CA ALA A 77 12.73 -13.80 30.42
C ALA A 77 11.99 -14.20 29.15
N LYS A 78 11.20 -13.30 28.54
CA LYS A 78 10.66 -13.51 27.19
C LYS A 78 11.52 -12.83 26.14
N HIS A 79 11.50 -13.42 24.94
CA HIS A 79 12.12 -12.83 23.77
C HIS A 79 11.32 -11.61 23.33
N PHE A 80 12.00 -10.51 22.99
CA PHE A 80 11.38 -9.30 22.46
C PHE A 80 11.99 -8.91 21.11
N LEU A 81 11.21 -8.21 20.29
CA LEU A 81 11.65 -7.59 19.05
C LEU A 81 11.12 -6.16 18.94
N ILE A 82 12.02 -5.21 18.76
CA ILE A 82 11.68 -3.80 18.51
C ILE A 82 12.11 -3.46 17.09
N PHE A 83 11.16 -2.93 16.31
CA PHE A 83 11.43 -2.30 15.02
C PHE A 83 11.45 -0.79 15.21
N ASN A 84 12.52 -0.14 14.76
CA ASN A 84 12.56 1.32 14.67
C ASN A 84 12.20 1.73 13.24
N ASP A 85 10.96 2.15 13.03
CA ASP A 85 10.39 2.57 11.76
C ASP A 85 10.45 4.11 11.61
N PRO A 86 10.80 4.65 10.44
CA PRO A 86 10.90 6.09 10.23
C PRO A 86 9.56 6.85 10.32
N ILE A 87 8.41 6.18 10.18
CA ILE A 87 7.07 6.78 10.24
C ILE A 87 6.52 6.69 11.67
N HIS A 88 6.55 5.49 12.25
CA HIS A 88 5.90 5.18 13.54
C HIS A 88 6.85 5.22 14.74
N GLY A 89 8.16 5.30 14.51
CA GLY A 89 9.18 5.22 15.55
C GLY A 89 9.36 3.80 16.06
N HIS A 90 9.43 3.62 17.37
CA HIS A 90 9.59 2.30 17.97
C HIS A 90 8.27 1.53 17.95
N MET A 91 8.23 0.43 17.21
CA MET A 91 7.12 -0.51 17.15
C MET A 91 7.53 -1.82 17.82
N GLU A 92 6.66 -2.31 18.69
CA GLU A 92 6.81 -3.62 19.33
C GLU A 92 5.82 -4.58 18.71
N LEU A 93 6.31 -5.78 18.40
CA LEU A 93 5.50 -6.83 17.79
C LEU A 93 5.48 -8.06 18.69
N HIS A 94 4.28 -8.63 18.83
CA HIS A 94 4.05 -9.87 19.56
C HIS A 94 4.95 -11.01 19.02
N PRO A 95 5.46 -11.94 19.85
CA PRO A 95 6.36 -13.00 19.40
C PRO A 95 5.83 -13.85 18.25
N LEU A 96 4.51 -14.08 18.17
CA LEU A 96 3.91 -14.77 17.03
C LEU A 96 4.01 -13.98 15.71
N LEU A 97 3.88 -12.64 15.75
CA LEU A 97 4.11 -11.80 14.57
C LEU A 97 5.56 -11.90 14.12
N VAL A 98 6.51 -11.98 15.06
CA VAL A 98 7.94 -12.19 14.75
C VAL A 98 8.16 -13.52 14.03
N LYS A 99 7.57 -14.61 14.54
CA LYS A 99 7.63 -15.92 13.88
C LYS A 99 7.09 -15.87 12.44
N ILE A 100 6.01 -15.12 12.20
CA ILE A 100 5.45 -14.90 10.86
C ILE A 100 6.42 -14.07 9.99
N ILE A 101 6.99 -13.00 10.55
CA ILE A 101 7.93 -12.11 9.86
C ILE A 101 9.16 -12.87 9.39
N ASP A 102 9.68 -13.79 10.21
CA ASP A 102 10.91 -14.53 9.94
C ASP A 102 10.72 -15.69 8.96
N THR A 103 9.56 -15.78 8.31
CA THR A 103 9.30 -16.76 7.23
C THR A 103 9.78 -16.25 5.86
N PRO A 104 10.22 -17.15 4.94
CA PRO A 104 10.59 -16.77 3.58
C PRO A 104 9.49 -16.02 2.83
N GLN A 105 8.24 -16.42 3.04
CA GLN A 105 7.03 -15.86 2.44
C GLN A 105 6.88 -14.37 2.80
N PHE A 106 7.14 -13.99 4.05
CA PHE A 106 7.08 -12.59 4.51
C PHE A 106 8.36 -11.82 4.16
N GLN A 107 9.54 -12.41 4.35
CA GLN A 107 10.83 -11.77 4.01
C GLN A 107 10.95 -11.42 2.52
N ARG A 108 10.24 -12.15 1.65
CA ARG A 108 10.05 -11.82 0.23
C ARG A 108 9.66 -10.36 0.00
N LEU A 109 8.80 -9.79 0.85
CA LEU A 109 8.29 -8.43 0.70
C LEU A 109 9.39 -7.35 0.72
N ARG A 110 10.60 -7.68 1.20
CA ARG A 110 11.76 -6.77 1.13
C ARG A 110 12.25 -6.52 -0.29
N ARG A 111 11.83 -7.36 -1.23
CA ARG A 111 12.26 -7.36 -2.63
C ARG A 111 11.14 -6.94 -3.59
N ILE A 112 10.08 -6.33 -3.06
CA ILE A 112 8.93 -5.87 -3.84
C ILE A 112 8.66 -4.42 -3.47
N LYS A 113 8.89 -3.51 -4.42
CA LYS A 113 8.65 -2.08 -4.23
C LYS A 113 7.17 -1.81 -3.99
N GLN A 114 6.88 -0.95 -3.02
CA GLN A 114 5.49 -0.57 -2.71
C GLN A 114 4.81 0.07 -3.93
N LEU A 115 5.54 0.95 -4.63
CA LEU A 115 5.03 1.74 -5.75
C LEU A 115 5.53 1.27 -7.12
N GLY A 116 5.95 0.00 -7.23
CA GLY A 116 6.36 -0.60 -8.50
C GLY A 116 7.34 0.28 -9.29
N GLY A 117 7.01 0.59 -10.55
CA GLY A 117 7.87 1.40 -11.44
C GLY A 117 8.05 2.86 -11.01
N ALA A 118 7.30 3.37 -10.02
CA ALA A 118 7.36 4.77 -9.62
C ALA A 118 8.73 5.18 -9.05
N TYR A 119 9.53 4.25 -8.50
CA TYR A 119 10.88 4.57 -8.01
C TYR A 119 11.82 5.07 -9.14
N LEU A 120 11.53 4.71 -10.39
CA LEU A 120 12.25 5.18 -11.58
C LEU A 120 11.87 6.62 -11.98
N VAL A 121 10.88 7.21 -11.31
CA VAL A 121 10.47 8.61 -11.48
C VAL A 121 10.72 9.40 -10.20
N TYR A 122 10.41 8.80 -9.06
CA TYR A 122 10.56 9.37 -7.73
C TYR A 122 11.61 8.57 -6.94
N PRO A 123 12.88 9.00 -6.92
CA PRO A 123 13.96 8.23 -6.28
C PRO A 123 13.73 7.95 -4.78
N GLY A 124 12.95 8.80 -4.09
CA GLY A 124 12.56 8.59 -2.70
C GLY A 124 11.48 7.51 -2.48
N ALA A 125 10.82 7.04 -3.54
CA ALA A 125 9.85 5.95 -3.50
C ALA A 125 10.55 4.58 -3.49
N SER A 126 11.61 4.43 -2.70
CA SER A 126 12.44 3.21 -2.64
C SER A 126 11.95 2.18 -1.63
N HIS A 127 10.89 2.49 -0.88
CA HIS A 127 10.31 1.63 0.14
C HIS A 127 9.63 0.40 -0.49
N ASN A 128 9.66 -0.69 0.24
CA ASN A 128 9.11 -1.99 -0.13
C ASN A 128 7.85 -2.29 0.68
N ARG A 129 7.12 -3.32 0.25
CA ARG A 129 5.92 -3.80 0.94
C ARG A 129 6.21 -4.25 2.37
N PHE A 130 7.43 -4.70 2.66
CA PHE A 130 7.82 -5.21 3.97
C PHE A 130 7.59 -4.18 5.09
N GLU A 131 8.20 -3.00 5.00
CA GLU A 131 8.07 -1.96 6.02
C GLU A 131 6.64 -1.41 6.11
N HIS A 132 5.93 -1.33 5.00
CA HIS A 132 4.51 -0.98 4.97
C HIS A 132 3.66 -1.99 5.76
N SER A 133 3.82 -3.30 5.51
CA SER A 133 3.10 -4.35 6.25
C SER A 133 3.36 -4.30 7.77
N LEU A 134 4.57 -3.93 8.19
CA LEU A 134 4.86 -3.72 9.62
C LEU A 134 4.07 -2.52 10.19
N GLY A 135 4.03 -1.41 9.46
CA GLY A 135 3.28 -0.22 9.85
C GLY A 135 1.78 -0.46 9.93
N VAL A 136 1.22 -1.21 8.97
CA VAL A 136 -0.20 -1.62 8.99
C VAL A 136 -0.52 -2.51 10.19
N ALA A 137 0.32 -3.49 10.51
CA ALA A 137 0.15 -4.33 11.69
C ALA A 137 0.17 -3.50 12.99
N TYR A 138 1.07 -2.51 13.07
CA TYR A 138 1.17 -1.60 14.21
C TYR A 138 -0.08 -0.72 14.34
N LEU A 139 -0.54 -0.09 13.26
CA LEU A 139 -1.75 0.74 13.27
C LEU A 139 -3.02 -0.07 13.55
N ALA A 140 -3.12 -1.30 13.04
CA ALA A 140 -4.19 -2.23 13.36
C ALA A 140 -4.26 -2.48 14.87
N GLY A 141 -3.11 -2.77 15.50
CA GLY A 141 -3.00 -2.90 16.95
C GLY A 141 -3.39 -1.63 17.70
N CYS A 142 -2.95 -0.45 17.23
CA CYS A 142 -3.28 0.84 17.84
C CYS A 142 -4.79 1.14 17.80
N LEU A 143 -5.46 0.84 16.69
CA LEU A 143 -6.90 1.06 16.56
C LEU A 143 -7.68 0.11 17.48
N VAL A 144 -7.38 -1.20 17.46
CA VAL A 144 -8.02 -2.16 18.37
C VAL A 144 -7.80 -1.78 19.82
N LYS A 145 -6.58 -1.34 20.17
CA LYS A 145 -6.26 -0.85 21.52
C LYS A 145 -7.12 0.32 21.92
N THR A 146 -7.25 1.30 21.03
CA THR A 146 -8.04 2.50 21.30
C THR A 146 -9.51 2.15 21.51
N LEU A 147 -10.06 1.24 20.71
CA LEU A 147 -11.45 0.77 20.88
C LEU A 147 -11.63 -0.01 22.19
N HIS A 148 -10.67 -0.88 22.54
CA HIS A 148 -10.68 -1.64 23.80
C HIS A 148 -10.64 -0.72 25.02
N ASP A 149 -9.69 0.22 25.04
CA ASP A 149 -9.48 1.15 26.15
C ASP A 149 -10.69 2.11 26.32
N ASN A 150 -11.27 2.57 25.20
CA ASN A 150 -12.40 3.49 25.22
C ASN A 150 -13.75 2.83 25.53
N GLN A 151 -13.88 1.53 25.24
CA GLN A 151 -15.14 0.80 25.33
C GLN A 151 -14.93 -0.66 25.80
N PRO A 152 -14.64 -0.87 27.10
CA PRO A 152 -14.46 -2.22 27.67
C PRO A 152 -15.67 -3.14 27.45
N GLU A 153 -16.87 -2.58 27.30
CA GLU A 153 -18.11 -3.32 27.00
C GLU A 153 -18.08 -4.08 25.67
N LEU A 154 -17.18 -3.73 24.74
CA LEU A 154 -16.95 -4.47 23.49
C LEU A 154 -16.27 -5.82 23.71
N LYS A 155 -15.78 -6.09 24.93
CA LYS A 155 -15.13 -7.33 25.35
C LYS A 155 -14.02 -7.77 24.37
N ILE A 156 -13.27 -6.82 23.84
CA ILE A 156 -12.15 -7.09 22.92
C ILE A 156 -11.09 -7.88 23.68
N THR A 157 -10.79 -9.08 23.20
CA THR A 157 -9.88 -10.02 23.87
C THR A 157 -8.46 -9.88 23.33
N LYS A 158 -7.45 -10.33 24.09
CA LYS A 158 -6.06 -10.41 23.58
C LYS A 158 -5.94 -11.23 22.28
N ARG A 159 -6.81 -12.23 22.12
CA ARG A 159 -6.96 -13.04 20.91
C ARG A 159 -7.45 -12.19 19.73
N ASP A 160 -8.44 -11.31 19.94
CA ASP A 160 -8.90 -10.36 18.91
C ASP A 160 -7.78 -9.43 18.45
N PHE A 161 -7.01 -8.85 19.40
CA PHE A 161 -5.84 -8.01 19.10
C PHE A 161 -4.86 -8.73 18.18
N LEU A 162 -4.46 -9.93 18.56
CA LEU A 162 -3.44 -10.69 17.84
C LEU A 162 -3.93 -11.05 16.43
N CYS A 163 -5.18 -11.48 16.28
CA CYS A 163 -5.77 -11.77 14.97
C CYS A 163 -5.78 -10.54 14.05
N VAL A 164 -6.20 -9.38 14.56
CA VAL A 164 -6.25 -8.15 13.77
C VAL A 164 -4.84 -7.66 13.39
N GLN A 165 -3.86 -7.78 14.28
CA GLN A 165 -2.46 -7.46 13.96
C GLN A 165 -1.88 -8.42 12.92
N ILE A 166 -2.16 -9.72 13.01
CA ILE A 166 -1.69 -10.71 12.02
C ILE A 166 -2.34 -10.42 10.67
N ALA A 167 -3.63 -10.09 10.63
CA ALA A 167 -4.31 -9.71 9.39
C ALA A 167 -3.67 -8.45 8.78
N GLY A 168 -3.42 -7.40 9.58
CA GLY A 168 -2.73 -6.20 9.13
C GLY A 168 -1.32 -6.47 8.61
N LEU A 169 -0.58 -7.38 9.26
CA LEU A 169 0.75 -7.81 8.83
C LEU A 169 0.68 -8.54 7.48
N CYS A 170 -0.29 -9.43 7.30
CA CYS A 170 -0.35 -10.34 6.16
C CYS A 170 -1.21 -9.83 4.98
N HIS A 171 -1.83 -8.66 5.09
CA HIS A 171 -2.79 -8.17 4.09
C HIS A 171 -2.17 -7.97 2.70
N ASP A 172 -0.87 -7.68 2.63
CA ASP A 172 -0.14 -7.32 1.42
C ASP A 172 0.91 -8.36 0.98
N LEU A 173 0.70 -9.64 1.36
CA LEU A 173 1.54 -10.76 0.93
C LEU A 173 1.43 -11.06 -0.59
N GLY A 174 0.29 -10.70 -1.20
CA GLY A 174 0.05 -10.73 -2.65
C GLY A 174 0.73 -9.57 -3.40
N LEU A 175 0.90 -9.74 -4.72
CA LEU A 175 1.31 -8.74 -5.70
C LEU A 175 0.07 -8.09 -6.30
N PRO A 176 0.15 -6.81 -6.69
CA PRO A 176 -0.98 -6.05 -7.23
C PRO A 176 -1.49 -6.58 -8.59
N ASP A 177 -2.75 -6.23 -8.85
CA ASP A 177 -3.70 -6.77 -9.85
C ASP A 177 -3.37 -6.57 -11.35
N ASP A 178 -2.13 -6.25 -11.73
CA ASP A 178 -1.77 -6.04 -13.16
C ASP A 178 -1.56 -7.36 -13.94
N ILE A 179 -1.83 -8.51 -13.32
CA ILE A 179 -1.84 -9.86 -13.90
C ILE A 179 -3.33 -10.24 -14.14
N PRO A 180 -3.72 -10.92 -15.25
CA PRO A 180 -5.06 -10.77 -15.85
C PRO A 180 -6.22 -11.01 -14.88
N GLU A 181 -7.34 -10.28 -15.11
CA GLU A 181 -8.69 -10.19 -14.48
C GLU A 181 -9.23 -11.32 -13.57
N LYS A 182 -8.61 -12.49 -13.50
CA LYS A 182 -9.03 -13.64 -12.69
C LYS A 182 -8.52 -13.64 -11.24
N TRP A 183 -7.51 -12.86 -10.89
CA TRP A 183 -6.86 -12.96 -9.57
C TRP A 183 -6.72 -11.60 -8.91
N LYS A 184 -7.12 -11.54 -7.64
CA LYS A 184 -6.93 -10.35 -6.81
C LYS A 184 -5.79 -10.53 -5.83
N HIS A 185 -5.07 -9.46 -5.55
CA HIS A 185 -3.96 -9.49 -4.59
C HIS A 185 -4.38 -10.00 -3.21
N GLU A 186 -5.60 -9.72 -2.74
CA GLU A 186 -6.05 -10.21 -1.43
C GLU A 186 -6.18 -11.75 -1.38
N GLN A 187 -6.58 -12.38 -2.49
CA GLN A 187 -6.65 -13.84 -2.58
C GLN A 187 -5.26 -14.47 -2.52
N MET A 188 -4.28 -13.82 -3.16
CA MET A 188 -2.88 -14.24 -3.08
C MET A 188 -2.30 -14.03 -1.67
N SER A 189 -2.71 -12.96 -0.98
CA SER A 189 -2.34 -12.74 0.42
C SER A 189 -2.84 -13.87 1.32
N VAL A 190 -4.09 -14.33 1.12
CA VAL A 190 -4.64 -15.49 1.83
C VAL A 190 -3.90 -16.78 1.48
N LEU A 191 -3.56 -17.01 0.22
CA LEU A 191 -2.77 -18.18 -0.20
C LEU A 191 -1.41 -18.21 0.52
N MET A 192 -0.69 -17.09 0.51
CA MET A 192 0.61 -16.95 1.17
C MET A 192 0.51 -17.07 2.68
N PHE A 193 -0.53 -16.49 3.30
CA PHE A 193 -0.78 -16.63 4.73
C PHE A 193 -1.04 -18.10 5.13
N ASN A 194 -1.80 -18.84 4.33
CA ASN A 194 -2.00 -20.28 4.56
C ASN A 194 -0.68 -21.06 4.55
N ASP A 195 0.20 -20.72 3.61
CA ASP A 195 1.50 -21.39 3.47
C ASP A 195 2.45 -21.05 4.63
N ILE A 196 2.41 -19.81 5.13
CA ILE A 196 3.07 -19.41 6.39
C ILE A 196 2.56 -20.26 7.55
N VAL A 197 1.24 -20.34 7.74
CA VAL A 197 0.63 -21.11 8.84
C VAL A 197 1.03 -22.59 8.74
N LYS A 198 1.02 -23.16 7.54
CA LYS A 198 1.44 -24.54 7.29
C LYS A 198 2.92 -24.75 7.65
N SER A 199 3.79 -23.82 7.25
CA SER A 199 5.23 -23.88 7.56
C SER A 199 5.49 -23.82 9.06
N LEU A 200 4.83 -22.90 9.77
CA LEU A 200 4.94 -22.78 11.22
C LEU A 200 4.43 -24.03 11.95
N LYS A 201 3.30 -24.61 11.51
CA LYS A 201 2.76 -25.87 12.08
C LYS A 201 3.66 -27.08 11.79
N ALA A 202 4.42 -27.07 10.70
CA ALA A 202 5.38 -28.13 10.40
C ALA A 202 6.59 -28.11 11.35
N GLU A 203 7.00 -26.93 11.81
CA GLU A 203 8.07 -26.79 12.81
C GLU A 203 7.57 -27.05 14.24
N ASN A 204 6.37 -26.57 14.57
CA ASN A 204 5.69 -26.82 15.84
C ASN A 204 4.18 -26.81 15.62
N GLU A 205 3.56 -27.99 15.72
CA GLU A 205 2.12 -28.18 15.48
C GLU A 205 1.24 -27.28 16.37
N ASP A 206 1.70 -27.00 17.59
CA ASP A 206 0.97 -26.23 18.59
C ASP A 206 1.35 -24.75 18.62
N VAL A 207 2.18 -24.26 17.69
CA VAL A 207 2.68 -22.86 17.67
C VAL A 207 1.59 -21.80 17.80
N LEU A 208 0.44 -21.99 17.14
CA LEU A 208 -0.70 -21.06 17.26
C LEU A 208 -1.41 -21.21 18.61
N LYS A 209 -1.57 -22.45 19.09
CA LYS A 209 -2.24 -22.77 20.36
C LYS A 209 -1.46 -22.27 21.57
N GLU A 210 -0.12 -22.32 21.51
CA GLU A 210 0.78 -21.74 22.52
C GLU A 210 0.53 -20.23 22.72
N HIS A 211 0.04 -19.55 21.68
CA HIS A 211 -0.34 -18.14 21.70
C HIS A 211 -1.86 -17.92 21.83
N GLY A 212 -2.62 -18.97 22.15
CA GLY A 212 -4.07 -18.90 22.39
C GLY A 212 -4.93 -18.78 21.12
N LEU A 213 -4.38 -19.14 19.96
CA LEU A 213 -5.10 -19.15 18.68
C LEU A 213 -5.49 -20.58 18.25
N ASP A 214 -6.65 -20.71 17.63
CA ASP A 214 -7.17 -21.94 17.03
C ASP A 214 -7.52 -21.76 15.54
N ASP A 215 -8.03 -22.81 14.90
CA ASP A 215 -8.31 -22.78 13.46
C ASP A 215 -9.43 -21.78 13.08
N LYS A 216 -10.33 -21.41 14.00
CA LYS A 216 -11.33 -20.36 13.76
C LYS A 216 -10.68 -18.99 13.66
N ASP A 217 -9.58 -18.76 14.38
CA ASP A 217 -8.78 -17.53 14.23
C ASP A 217 -8.11 -17.46 12.88
N VAL A 218 -7.61 -18.59 12.39
CA VAL A 218 -6.98 -18.66 11.07
C VAL A 218 -8.02 -18.33 9.99
N THR A 219 -9.26 -18.80 10.12
CA THR A 219 -10.38 -18.38 9.24
C THR A 219 -10.63 -16.88 9.37
N PHE A 220 -10.81 -16.38 10.59
CA PHE A 220 -11.07 -14.96 10.83
C PHE A 220 -10.00 -14.03 10.23
N ILE A 221 -8.72 -14.36 10.40
CA ILE A 221 -7.60 -13.58 9.84
C ILE A 221 -7.69 -13.50 8.31
N LYS A 222 -8.06 -14.59 7.63
CA LYS A 222 -8.25 -14.58 6.16
C LYS A 222 -9.37 -13.66 5.75
N GLU A 223 -10.49 -13.70 6.47
CA GLU A 223 -11.63 -12.86 6.18
C GLU A 223 -11.31 -11.36 6.40
N LEU A 224 -10.48 -11.04 7.40
CA LEU A 224 -9.96 -9.69 7.61
C LEU A 224 -9.03 -9.22 6.47
N ILE A 225 -8.23 -10.13 5.90
CA ILE A 225 -7.34 -9.86 4.76
C ILE A 225 -8.14 -9.65 3.47
N GLU A 226 -9.09 -10.54 3.16
CA GLU A 226 -9.94 -10.41 1.97
C GLU A 226 -10.89 -9.22 2.07
N GLY A 227 -11.29 -8.89 3.29
CA GLY A 227 -12.32 -7.91 3.60
C GLY A 227 -13.72 -8.49 3.45
N ALA A 228 -14.51 -8.39 4.51
CA ALA A 228 -15.90 -8.84 4.52
C ALA A 228 -16.81 -7.85 3.81
N LYS A 229 -17.77 -8.36 3.03
CA LYS A 229 -18.91 -7.55 2.57
C LYS A 229 -19.90 -7.41 3.71
N THR A 230 -20.21 -6.18 4.09
CA THR A 230 -21.10 -5.90 5.23
C THR A 230 -22.59 -5.93 4.90
N SER A 231 -23.01 -6.37 3.71
CA SER A 231 -24.44 -6.44 3.38
C SER A 231 -25.18 -7.55 4.15
N GLU A 232 -24.52 -8.68 4.46
CA GLU A 232 -25.11 -9.82 5.18
C GLU A 232 -24.05 -10.46 6.09
N TRP A 233 -24.42 -10.89 7.30
CA TRP A 233 -23.49 -11.58 8.19
C TRP A 233 -23.34 -13.05 7.77
N ILE A 234 -22.24 -13.37 7.08
CA ILE A 234 -21.95 -14.71 6.57
C ILE A 234 -20.87 -15.45 7.37
N HIS A 235 -20.30 -14.80 8.38
CA HIS A 235 -19.13 -15.28 9.13
C HIS A 235 -19.56 -16.19 10.28
N LYS A 236 -19.44 -17.49 10.09
CA LYS A 236 -19.95 -18.51 11.04
C LYS A 236 -19.08 -18.68 12.29
N ASP A 237 -17.79 -18.37 12.18
CA ASP A 237 -16.80 -18.56 13.24
C ASP A 237 -16.58 -17.32 14.12
N ARG A 238 -17.35 -16.25 13.86
CA ARG A 238 -17.36 -15.01 14.62
C ARG A 238 -18.77 -14.51 14.87
N ASP A 239 -18.95 -13.93 16.04
CA ASP A 239 -20.19 -13.28 16.42
C ASP A 239 -20.32 -11.92 15.71
N GLU A 240 -21.52 -11.59 15.24
CA GLU A 240 -21.85 -10.29 14.63
C GLU A 240 -21.60 -9.13 15.61
N GLU A 241 -21.62 -9.40 16.92
CA GLU A 241 -21.21 -8.48 17.97
C GLU A 241 -19.76 -7.96 17.84
N LYS A 242 -18.94 -8.58 16.97
CA LYS A 242 -17.55 -8.20 16.67
C LYS A 242 -17.35 -7.69 15.25
N SER A 243 -18.43 -7.38 14.53
CA SER A 243 -18.40 -6.92 13.13
C SER A 243 -17.44 -5.75 12.86
N PHE A 244 -17.32 -4.82 13.80
CA PHE A 244 -16.44 -3.65 13.69
C PHE A 244 -14.95 -4.01 13.51
N LEU A 245 -14.51 -5.22 13.90
CA LEU A 245 -13.12 -5.65 13.67
C LEU A 245 -12.80 -5.85 12.17
N TYR A 246 -13.81 -6.16 11.35
CA TYR A 246 -13.66 -6.30 9.89
C TYR A 246 -13.46 -4.97 9.17
N GLU A 247 -13.64 -3.85 9.87
CA GLU A 247 -13.45 -2.51 9.33
C GLU A 247 -12.03 -1.96 9.54
N ILE A 248 -11.16 -2.73 10.21
CA ILE A 248 -9.83 -2.25 10.62
C ILE A 248 -8.80 -2.41 9.50
N VAL A 249 -8.69 -3.62 8.93
CA VAL A 249 -7.61 -3.97 7.98
C VAL A 249 -7.99 -3.71 6.53
N ALA A 250 -9.15 -4.21 6.10
CA ALA A 250 -9.64 -4.07 4.74
C ALA A 250 -11.13 -3.71 4.74
N ASN A 251 -11.43 -2.42 4.84
CA ASN A 251 -12.79 -1.94 5.01
C ASN A 251 -13.52 -1.84 3.66
N LYS A 252 -14.28 -2.88 3.30
CA LYS A 252 -15.02 -2.90 2.03
C LYS A 252 -16.31 -2.08 2.05
N GLN A 253 -16.71 -1.50 3.19
CA GLN A 253 -17.92 -0.68 3.30
C GLN A 253 -17.68 0.75 2.80
N ASN A 254 -16.62 1.40 3.27
CA ASN A 254 -16.32 2.80 2.94
C ASN A 254 -14.84 3.06 2.62
N GLY A 255 -13.98 2.03 2.71
CA GLY A 255 -12.57 2.15 2.40
C GLY A 255 -11.72 2.84 3.46
N ILE A 256 -12.25 3.15 4.65
CA ILE A 256 -11.45 3.68 5.76
C ILE A 256 -10.86 2.53 6.56
N ASP A 257 -9.56 2.29 6.39
CA ASP A 257 -8.81 1.24 7.07
C ASP A 257 -7.37 1.70 7.38
N VAL A 258 -6.68 0.93 8.22
CA VAL A 258 -5.32 1.27 8.68
C VAL A 258 -4.26 1.12 7.59
N ASP A 259 -4.52 0.35 6.54
CA ASP A 259 -3.68 0.24 5.34
C ASP A 259 -3.44 1.62 4.71
N LYS A 260 -4.53 2.33 4.44
CA LYS A 260 -4.45 3.70 3.90
C LYS A 260 -3.78 4.68 4.85
N TRP A 261 -3.97 4.53 6.15
CA TRP A 261 -3.35 5.43 7.15
C TRP A 261 -1.84 5.31 7.17
N ASP A 262 -1.30 4.09 7.01
CA ASP A 262 0.14 3.87 6.92
C ASP A 262 0.74 4.57 5.70
N TYR A 263 0.16 4.32 4.51
CA TYR A 263 0.68 4.90 3.29
C TYR A 263 0.50 6.44 3.23
N PHE A 264 -0.52 7.00 3.88
CA PHE A 264 -0.80 8.45 3.83
C PHE A 264 0.05 9.32 4.75
N ALA A 265 0.88 8.75 5.66
CA ALA A 265 1.81 9.31 6.67
C ALA A 265 1.84 10.83 7.01
N ARG A 266 1.57 11.73 6.07
CA ARG A 266 1.24 13.17 6.20
C ARG A 266 -0.19 13.47 6.68
N PHE A 267 -1.09 12.48 6.73
CA PHE A 267 -2.43 12.62 7.28
C PHE A 267 -2.42 12.41 8.82
N ASP A 268 -3.16 13.25 9.57
CA ASP A 268 -3.27 13.15 11.05
C ASP A 268 -4.19 11.99 11.48
N HIS A 269 -3.77 10.77 11.14
CA HIS A 269 -4.44 9.53 11.52
C HIS A 269 -4.44 9.33 13.05
N GLN A 270 -3.45 9.88 13.77
CA GLN A 270 -3.41 9.82 15.24
C GLN A 270 -4.62 10.49 15.88
N ARG A 271 -5.12 11.56 15.25
CA ARG A 271 -6.34 12.23 15.69
C ARG A 271 -7.59 11.41 15.40
N LEU A 272 -7.72 10.82 14.20
CA LEU A 272 -8.84 9.92 13.89
C LEU A 272 -8.88 8.72 14.83
N LEU A 273 -7.72 8.09 15.09
CA LEU A 273 -7.57 7.00 16.05
C LEU A 273 -8.19 7.36 17.41
N LYS A 274 -7.79 8.51 17.99
CA LYS A 274 -8.28 8.97 19.30
C LYS A 274 -9.79 9.21 19.35
N PHE A 275 -10.40 9.53 18.22
CA PHE A 275 -11.83 9.84 18.14
C PHE A 275 -12.68 8.70 17.59
N ALA A 276 -12.09 7.53 17.30
CA ALA A 276 -12.80 6.34 16.91
C ALA A 276 -13.59 5.74 18.10
N ARG A 277 -14.82 5.33 17.84
CA ARG A 277 -15.70 4.60 18.75
C ARG A 277 -16.51 3.56 17.97
N VAL A 278 -17.08 2.59 18.65
CA VAL A 278 -18.03 1.63 18.08
C VAL A 278 -19.44 2.01 18.51
N CYS A 279 -20.34 2.15 17.54
CA CYS A 279 -21.76 2.36 17.75
C CYS A 279 -22.57 1.30 16.99
N GLU A 280 -23.79 1.07 17.42
CA GLU A 280 -24.72 0.17 16.73
C GLU A 280 -25.50 0.93 15.64
N VAL A 281 -25.55 0.35 14.44
CA VAL A 281 -26.34 0.82 13.30
C VAL A 281 -27.02 -0.39 12.67
N ASN A 282 -28.35 -0.35 12.54
CA ASN A 282 -29.15 -1.44 11.96
C ASN A 282 -28.87 -2.83 12.57
N GLY A 283 -28.66 -2.89 13.90
CA GLY A 283 -28.38 -4.13 14.63
C GLY A 283 -26.94 -4.64 14.51
N ARG A 284 -26.03 -3.87 13.87
CA ARG A 284 -24.62 -4.23 13.73
C ARG A 284 -23.71 -3.15 14.32
N LYS A 285 -22.56 -3.56 14.85
CA LYS A 285 -21.55 -2.65 15.39
C LYS A 285 -20.59 -2.15 14.32
N HIS A 286 -20.43 -0.83 14.23
CA HIS A 286 -19.58 -0.17 13.25
C HIS A 286 -18.62 0.82 13.92
N ILE A 287 -17.42 0.97 13.37
CA ILE A 287 -16.49 2.03 13.72
C ILE A 287 -17.07 3.36 13.23
N CYS A 288 -17.19 4.28 14.17
CA CYS A 288 -17.73 5.62 14.00
C CYS A 288 -16.70 6.66 14.44
N PHE A 289 -16.71 7.82 13.79
CA PHE A 289 -15.83 8.93 14.14
C PHE A 289 -16.61 10.07 14.79
N ARG A 290 -15.91 10.92 15.55
CA ARG A 290 -16.50 12.13 16.13
C ARG A 290 -16.93 13.08 14.99
N ASP A 291 -18.17 13.60 15.04
CA ASP A 291 -18.72 14.55 14.05
C ASP A 291 -17.77 15.68 13.60
N LYS A 292 -17.02 16.28 14.53
CA LYS A 292 -16.06 17.36 14.27
C LYS A 292 -14.84 16.93 13.42
N GLU A 293 -14.68 15.64 13.21
CA GLU A 293 -13.61 15.04 12.41
C GLU A 293 -14.08 14.73 10.98
N ALA A 294 -15.31 15.12 10.60
CA ALA A 294 -15.85 14.89 9.26
C ALA A 294 -14.97 15.51 8.16
N ASP A 295 -14.45 16.73 8.37
CA ASP A 295 -13.51 17.37 7.44
C ASP A 295 -12.19 16.59 7.35
N ASN A 296 -11.68 16.04 8.47
CA ASN A 296 -10.47 15.21 8.46
C ASN A 296 -10.70 13.89 7.71
N VAL A 297 -11.85 13.25 7.90
CA VAL A 297 -12.24 12.06 7.13
C VAL A 297 -12.31 12.41 5.64
N TYR A 298 -12.87 13.56 5.29
CA TYR A 298 -12.89 14.04 3.91
C TYR A 298 -11.49 14.25 3.35
N ASP A 299 -10.63 14.92 4.10
CA ASP A 299 -9.24 15.20 3.73
C ASP A 299 -8.43 13.92 3.51
N MET A 300 -8.76 12.83 4.20
CA MET A 300 -8.20 11.50 3.92
C MET A 300 -8.49 11.05 2.48
N PHE A 301 -9.76 11.10 2.05
CA PHE A 301 -10.14 10.73 0.69
C PHE A 301 -9.56 11.68 -0.37
N ARG A 302 -9.50 12.98 -0.05
CA ARG A 302 -8.83 13.97 -0.91
C ARG A 302 -7.33 13.72 -1.02
N THR A 303 -6.69 13.31 0.06
CA THR A 303 -5.27 12.95 0.11
C THR A 303 -5.01 11.74 -0.78
N ARG A 304 -5.86 10.71 -0.71
CA ARG A 304 -5.84 9.58 -1.65
C ARG A 304 -5.89 10.05 -3.10
N TYR A 305 -6.91 10.82 -3.47
CA TYR A 305 -7.06 11.33 -4.83
C TYR A 305 -5.81 12.11 -5.28
N THR A 306 -5.26 12.96 -4.41
CA THR A 306 -4.07 13.78 -4.71
C THR A 306 -2.84 12.92 -4.97
N LEU A 307 -2.61 11.90 -4.14
CA LEU A 307 -1.50 10.95 -4.30
C LEU A 307 -1.64 10.11 -5.57
N HIS A 308 -2.87 9.65 -5.87
CA HIS A 308 -3.14 8.95 -7.12
C HIS A 308 -2.82 9.85 -8.33
N ARG A 309 -3.30 11.09 -8.33
CA ARG A 309 -3.06 12.03 -9.45
C ARG A 309 -1.59 12.43 -9.61
N GLN A 310 -0.89 12.70 -8.51
CA GLN A 310 0.45 13.28 -8.56
C GLN A 310 1.55 12.22 -8.67
N ALA A 311 1.41 11.09 -7.97
CA ALA A 311 2.46 10.08 -7.86
C ALA A 311 2.11 8.80 -8.61
N TYR A 312 1.01 8.13 -8.23
CA TYR A 312 0.72 6.77 -8.70
C TYR A 312 0.37 6.72 -10.17
N GLN A 313 -0.57 7.58 -10.57
CA GLN A 313 -0.99 7.75 -11.94
C GLN A 313 -0.19 8.85 -12.62
N HIS A 314 1.07 9.05 -12.25
CA HIS A 314 1.93 10.00 -12.94
C HIS A 314 2.22 9.50 -14.36
N LYS A 315 2.05 10.36 -15.37
CA LYS A 315 2.16 10.02 -16.79
C LYS A 315 3.40 9.19 -17.17
N ILE A 316 4.55 9.47 -16.56
CA ILE A 316 5.77 8.69 -16.82
C ILE A 316 5.78 7.35 -16.07
N CYS A 317 5.22 7.28 -14.86
CA CYS A 317 5.09 6.02 -14.10
C CYS A 317 4.24 5.03 -14.89
N ASN A 318 3.06 5.47 -15.36
CA ASN A 318 2.16 4.63 -16.14
C ASN A 318 2.85 4.05 -17.39
N ILE A 319 3.67 4.84 -18.09
CA ILE A 319 4.40 4.35 -19.27
C ILE A 319 5.48 3.35 -18.90
N ILE A 320 6.21 3.59 -17.82
CA ILE A 320 7.20 2.63 -17.33
C ILE A 320 6.53 1.32 -16.96
N GLU A 321 5.42 1.34 -16.23
CA GLU A 321 4.65 0.15 -15.87
C GLU A 321 4.14 -0.62 -17.09
N LYS A 322 3.66 0.09 -18.13
CA LYS A 322 3.24 -0.57 -19.37
C LYS A 322 4.41 -1.21 -20.12
N LEU A 323 5.57 -0.56 -20.17
CA LEU A 323 6.77 -1.17 -20.76
C LEU A 323 7.28 -2.36 -19.93
N LEU A 324 7.21 -2.28 -18.59
CA LEU A 324 7.54 -3.39 -17.71
C LEU A 324 6.62 -4.58 -17.96
N ALA A 325 5.29 -4.37 -17.96
CA ALA A 325 4.31 -5.42 -18.27
C ALA A 325 4.56 -6.03 -19.65
N GLU A 326 4.87 -5.20 -20.66
CA GLU A 326 5.19 -5.64 -22.00
C GLU A 326 6.47 -6.51 -22.06
N ALA A 327 7.50 -6.14 -21.30
CA ALA A 327 8.72 -6.92 -21.16
C ALA A 327 8.47 -8.26 -20.44
N LEU A 328 7.69 -8.25 -19.37
CA LEU A 328 7.31 -9.44 -18.62
C LEU A 328 6.51 -10.42 -19.48
N ILE A 329 5.51 -9.97 -20.25
CA ILE A 329 4.74 -10.82 -21.17
C ILE A 329 5.64 -11.48 -22.22
N ARG A 330 6.65 -10.75 -22.72
CA ARG A 330 7.63 -11.31 -23.67
C ARG A 330 8.59 -12.30 -23.01
N ALA A 331 8.95 -12.06 -21.76
CA ALA A 331 9.82 -12.96 -20.99
C ALA A 331 9.09 -14.23 -20.53
N ASP A 332 7.79 -14.14 -20.19
CA ASP A 332 6.98 -15.21 -19.63
C ASP A 332 7.02 -16.51 -20.46
N ARG A 333 7.05 -16.37 -21.79
CA ARG A 333 7.12 -17.51 -22.71
C ARG A 333 8.46 -18.25 -22.68
N ASN A 334 9.53 -17.57 -22.26
CA ASN A 334 10.91 -17.89 -22.61
C ASN A 334 11.87 -17.96 -21.40
N LEU A 335 11.49 -17.43 -20.24
CA LEU A 335 12.37 -17.30 -19.06
C LEU A 335 12.82 -18.66 -18.49
N HIS A 336 12.10 -19.73 -18.81
CA HIS A 336 12.34 -21.10 -18.33
C HIS A 336 12.70 -22.07 -19.45
N GLU A 337 12.93 -21.59 -20.67
CA GLU A 337 13.36 -22.45 -21.78
C GLU A 337 14.75 -23.03 -21.49
N GLY A 338 14.84 -24.36 -21.33
CA GLY A 338 16.06 -25.06 -20.92
C GLY A 338 16.31 -25.17 -19.41
N LYS A 339 15.36 -24.75 -18.58
CA LYS A 339 15.37 -25.00 -17.12
C LYS A 339 14.64 -26.31 -16.77
N PRO A 340 14.88 -26.90 -15.59
CA PRO A 340 14.18 -28.09 -15.11
C PRO A 340 12.65 -28.01 -15.29
N GLU A 341 12.00 -29.14 -15.64
CA GLU A 341 10.56 -29.23 -15.94
C GLU A 341 9.65 -28.77 -14.78
N ASP A 342 10.16 -28.70 -13.55
CA ASP A 342 9.45 -28.27 -12.35
C ASP A 342 9.39 -26.75 -12.15
N MET A 343 10.06 -25.94 -12.99
CA MET A 343 10.06 -24.48 -12.85
C MET A 343 8.92 -23.81 -13.67
N LEU A 344 7.90 -23.26 -12.97
CA LEU A 344 6.75 -22.59 -13.59
C LEU A 344 7.10 -21.26 -14.28
N LYS A 345 6.30 -20.90 -15.30
CA LYS A 345 6.32 -19.57 -15.94
C LYS A 345 5.92 -18.45 -14.96
N ILE A 346 6.24 -17.20 -15.28
CA ILE A 346 5.90 -16.02 -14.46
C ILE A 346 4.39 -15.97 -14.21
N SER A 347 3.60 -16.15 -15.27
CA SER A 347 2.13 -16.16 -15.23
C SER A 347 1.55 -17.38 -14.52
N GLU A 348 2.34 -18.43 -14.31
CA GLU A 348 1.92 -19.67 -13.65
C GLU A 348 2.44 -19.78 -12.22
N ALA A 349 3.45 -19.00 -11.84
CA ALA A 349 4.00 -18.94 -10.49
C ALA A 349 2.97 -18.49 -9.43
N ILE A 350 1.82 -17.95 -9.85
CA ILE A 350 0.68 -17.64 -8.96
C ILE A 350 -0.08 -18.87 -8.46
N LYS A 351 0.17 -20.06 -9.04
CA LYS A 351 -0.58 -21.29 -8.73
C LYS A 351 -0.22 -21.90 -7.38
N THR A 352 1.03 -21.71 -6.93
CA THR A 352 1.52 -22.27 -5.66
C THR A 352 2.19 -21.16 -4.84
N ALA A 353 2.12 -21.28 -3.51
CA ALA A 353 2.79 -20.34 -2.63
C ALA A 353 4.32 -20.40 -2.75
N ASP A 354 4.89 -21.59 -2.95
CA ASP A 354 6.34 -21.77 -3.09
C ASP A 354 6.89 -21.07 -4.33
N ASP A 355 6.26 -21.24 -5.50
CA ASP A 355 6.69 -20.56 -6.73
C ASP A 355 6.46 -19.06 -6.65
N TYR A 356 5.32 -18.66 -6.07
CA TYR A 356 5.01 -17.25 -5.86
C TYR A 356 6.00 -16.58 -4.91
N SER A 357 6.50 -17.32 -3.92
CA SER A 357 7.46 -16.81 -2.95
C SER A 357 8.78 -16.35 -3.60
N LYS A 358 9.13 -16.98 -4.73
CA LYS A 358 10.33 -16.68 -5.52
C LYS A 358 10.12 -15.51 -6.49
N LEU A 359 8.87 -15.20 -6.84
CA LEU A 359 8.53 -14.10 -7.74
C LEU A 359 8.67 -12.75 -7.02
N THR A 360 9.68 -11.96 -7.39
CA THR A 360 9.99 -10.64 -6.81
C THR A 360 10.48 -9.68 -7.91
N ASP A 361 10.79 -8.43 -7.56
CA ASP A 361 11.32 -7.44 -8.50
C ASP A 361 12.68 -7.84 -9.10
N GLU A 362 13.37 -8.83 -8.52
CA GLU A 362 14.61 -9.41 -9.07
C GLU A 362 14.45 -9.89 -10.51
N ILE A 363 13.23 -10.21 -10.94
CA ILE A 363 12.93 -10.61 -12.32
C ILE A 363 13.38 -9.55 -13.35
N PHE A 364 13.37 -8.27 -12.98
CA PHE A 364 13.88 -7.20 -13.82
C PHE A 364 15.36 -7.39 -14.14
N GLU A 365 16.16 -7.69 -13.12
CA GLU A 365 17.61 -7.91 -13.25
C GLU A 365 17.92 -9.24 -13.95
N GLN A 366 17.12 -10.29 -13.68
CA GLN A 366 17.27 -11.58 -14.36
C GLN A 366 17.08 -11.45 -15.88
N ILE A 367 16.07 -10.70 -16.32
CA ILE A 367 15.84 -10.44 -17.76
C ILE A 367 16.96 -9.55 -18.32
N SER A 368 17.34 -8.49 -17.59
CA SER A 368 18.32 -7.51 -18.05
C SER A 368 19.73 -8.10 -18.22
N SER A 369 20.13 -8.99 -17.31
CA SER A 369 21.46 -9.63 -17.31
C SER A 369 21.56 -10.89 -18.16
N SER A 370 20.43 -11.47 -18.59
CA SER A 370 20.43 -12.68 -19.41
C SER A 370 21.09 -12.44 -20.78
N THR A 371 21.90 -13.41 -21.23
CA THR A 371 22.48 -13.46 -22.57
C THR A 371 21.63 -14.23 -23.57
N ALA A 372 20.53 -14.85 -23.13
CA ALA A 372 19.70 -15.68 -23.99
C ALA A 372 19.02 -14.85 -25.10
N ASP A 373 19.03 -15.38 -26.32
CA ASP A 373 18.49 -14.70 -27.51
C ASP A 373 16.96 -14.60 -27.48
N ASN A 374 16.30 -15.61 -26.91
CA ASN A 374 14.85 -15.65 -26.72
C ASN A 374 14.34 -14.52 -25.79
N LEU A 375 15.17 -13.98 -24.91
CA LEU A 375 14.87 -12.84 -24.04
C LEU A 375 15.29 -11.48 -24.60
N LYS A 376 15.92 -11.44 -25.79
CA LYS A 376 16.43 -10.20 -26.39
C LYS A 376 15.36 -9.11 -26.49
N LYS A 377 14.15 -9.46 -26.93
CA LYS A 377 13.06 -8.47 -27.07
C LYS A 377 12.62 -7.87 -25.73
N ALA A 378 12.55 -8.68 -24.66
CA ALA A 378 12.22 -8.19 -23.32
C ALA A 378 13.35 -7.30 -22.77
N ARG A 379 14.60 -7.76 -22.92
CA ARG A 379 15.81 -7.02 -22.54
C ARG A 379 15.92 -5.68 -23.28
N ASP A 380 15.60 -5.63 -24.57
CA ASP A 380 15.59 -4.39 -25.36
C ASP A 380 14.57 -3.37 -24.81
N ILE A 381 13.41 -3.82 -24.31
CA ILE A 381 12.41 -2.95 -23.67
C ILE A 381 12.93 -2.43 -22.32
N LEU A 382 13.47 -3.30 -21.46
CA LEU A 382 14.03 -2.88 -20.17
C LEU A 382 15.19 -1.88 -20.36
N ASN A 383 16.04 -2.11 -21.37
CA ASN A 383 17.11 -1.17 -21.74
C ASN A 383 16.57 0.20 -22.16
N LYS A 384 15.40 0.27 -22.82
CA LYS A 384 14.76 1.56 -23.12
C LYS A 384 14.34 2.29 -21.84
N ILE A 385 13.83 1.57 -20.85
CA ILE A 385 13.47 2.13 -19.54
C ILE A 385 14.71 2.72 -18.86
N VAL A 386 15.78 1.93 -18.73
CA VAL A 386 17.05 2.33 -18.08
C VAL A 386 17.68 3.53 -18.79
N ARG A 387 17.68 3.54 -20.13
CA ARG A 387 18.24 4.63 -20.94
C ARG A 387 17.30 5.83 -21.12
N ARG A 388 16.14 5.82 -20.45
CA ARG A 388 15.09 6.85 -20.54
C ARG A 388 14.56 7.11 -21.96
N LYS A 389 14.63 6.10 -22.82
CA LYS A 389 14.06 6.07 -24.18
C LYS A 389 12.58 5.70 -24.15
N LEU A 390 11.82 6.45 -23.36
CA LEU A 390 10.39 6.21 -23.11
C LEU A 390 9.52 6.86 -24.19
N PRO A 391 8.33 6.29 -24.51
CA PRO A 391 7.29 6.98 -25.26
C PRO A 391 7.09 8.42 -24.74
N LYS A 392 6.96 9.36 -25.68
CA LYS A 392 6.82 10.79 -25.35
C LYS A 392 5.36 11.13 -25.11
N PHE A 393 5.09 11.81 -24.01
CA PHE A 393 3.76 12.29 -23.69
C PHE A 393 3.37 13.41 -24.66
N VAL A 394 2.21 13.28 -25.31
CA VAL A 394 1.64 14.26 -26.25
C VAL A 394 0.67 15.18 -25.52
N GLY A 395 -0.26 14.63 -24.75
CA GLY A 395 -1.28 15.43 -24.09
C GLY A 395 -2.17 14.64 -23.14
N GLU A 396 -2.89 15.37 -22.28
CA GLU A 396 -3.90 14.86 -21.36
C GLU A 396 -5.16 15.72 -21.44
N ALA A 397 -6.33 15.09 -21.42
CA ALA A 397 -7.61 15.77 -21.34
C ALA A 397 -8.52 15.07 -20.32
N ARG A 398 -9.43 15.85 -19.71
CA ARG A 398 -10.47 15.35 -18.81
C ARG A 398 -11.71 14.98 -19.61
N LEU A 399 -12.28 13.82 -19.34
CA LEU A 399 -13.51 13.36 -19.99
C LEU A 399 -14.74 13.91 -19.25
N THR A 400 -15.62 14.57 -20.00
CA THR A 400 -16.87 15.17 -19.51
C THR A 400 -17.99 14.14 -19.44
N GLU A 401 -18.09 13.26 -20.45
CA GLU A 401 -19.05 12.16 -20.54
C GLU A 401 -18.48 10.88 -19.90
N LYS A 402 -19.29 10.21 -19.05
CA LYS A 402 -18.96 8.86 -18.55
C LYS A 402 -19.03 7.87 -19.72
N ASN A 403 -18.10 6.90 -19.77
CA ASN A 403 -18.15 5.66 -20.58
C ASN A 403 -17.63 5.71 -22.03
N LYS A 404 -16.76 6.63 -22.42
CA LYS A 404 -16.02 6.42 -23.69
C LYS A 404 -15.01 5.30 -23.48
N SER A 405 -15.19 4.17 -24.16
CA SER A 405 -14.25 3.06 -24.02
C SER A 405 -12.88 3.45 -24.54
N LYS A 406 -11.84 2.79 -24.04
CA LYS A 406 -10.47 2.99 -24.54
C LYS A 406 -10.40 2.74 -26.05
N GLU A 407 -11.16 1.77 -26.55
CA GLU A 407 -11.27 1.42 -27.95
C GLU A 407 -11.88 2.58 -28.75
N GLU A 408 -12.98 3.17 -28.29
CA GLU A 408 -13.61 4.33 -28.94
C GLU A 408 -12.68 5.55 -28.97
N LEU A 409 -12.01 5.85 -27.86
CA LEU A 409 -11.03 6.93 -27.79
C LEU A 409 -9.84 6.68 -28.72
N THR A 410 -9.41 5.44 -28.82
CA THR A 410 -8.33 5.05 -29.75
C THR A 410 -8.75 5.28 -31.20
N GLU A 411 -9.93 4.80 -31.60
CA GLU A 411 -10.40 4.95 -32.98
C GLU A 411 -10.69 6.41 -33.36
N THR A 412 -11.26 7.19 -32.44
CA THR A 412 -11.48 8.62 -32.67
C THR A 412 -10.16 9.41 -32.74
N TRP A 413 -9.15 9.04 -31.95
CA TRP A 413 -7.81 9.62 -32.05
C TRP A 413 -7.15 9.25 -33.38
N LYS A 414 -7.20 7.98 -33.81
CA LYS A 414 -6.67 7.56 -35.12
C LYS A 414 -7.29 8.37 -36.25
N ALA A 415 -8.62 8.49 -36.26
CA ALA A 415 -9.34 9.28 -37.26
C ALA A 415 -8.98 10.77 -37.24
N ALA A 416 -8.62 11.33 -36.07
CA ALA A 416 -8.14 12.70 -35.96
C ALA A 416 -6.74 12.86 -36.59
N VAL A 417 -5.82 11.93 -36.29
CA VAL A 417 -4.46 11.92 -36.87
C VAL A 417 -4.50 11.78 -38.39
N GLU A 418 -5.36 10.91 -38.93
CA GLU A 418 -5.50 10.70 -40.37
C GLU A 418 -6.06 11.92 -41.12
N LYS A 419 -6.93 12.69 -40.47
CA LYS A 419 -7.52 13.91 -41.05
C LYS A 419 -6.65 15.15 -40.84
N TYR A 420 -5.75 15.11 -39.88
CA TYR A 420 -4.90 16.24 -39.52
C TYR A 420 -3.92 16.56 -40.64
N LYS A 421 -3.82 17.86 -40.99
CA LYS A 421 -2.86 18.36 -41.95
C LYS A 421 -1.80 19.16 -41.20
N PRO A 422 -0.57 18.65 -41.06
CA PRO A 422 0.50 19.35 -40.37
C PRO A 422 0.78 20.72 -40.97
N THR A 423 1.10 21.69 -40.12
CA THR A 423 1.50 23.04 -40.56
C THR A 423 2.93 23.07 -41.10
N ASP A 424 3.80 22.19 -40.60
CA ASP A 424 5.11 21.92 -41.22
C ASP A 424 4.97 20.76 -42.24
N PRO A 425 5.14 21.01 -43.55
CA PRO A 425 4.98 20.00 -44.59
C PRO A 425 6.05 18.91 -44.55
N THR A 426 7.13 19.09 -43.78
CA THR A 426 8.16 18.05 -43.57
C THR A 426 7.75 17.00 -42.55
N VAL A 427 6.65 17.21 -41.83
CA VAL A 427 6.11 16.29 -40.82
C VAL A 427 4.95 15.50 -41.40
N SER A 428 4.97 14.19 -41.16
CA SER A 428 3.84 13.29 -41.37
C SER A 428 3.60 12.51 -40.08
N LEU A 429 2.34 12.48 -39.64
CA LEU A 429 1.91 11.74 -38.46
C LEU A 429 1.26 10.42 -38.92
N ASN A 430 1.63 9.32 -38.27
CA ASN A 430 0.98 8.02 -38.47
C ASN A 430 0.26 7.62 -37.19
N ALA A 431 -1.02 7.27 -37.31
CA ALA A 431 -1.87 6.89 -36.19
C ALA A 431 -1.30 5.70 -35.38
N GLU A 432 -0.62 4.76 -36.03
CA GLU A 432 -0.02 3.58 -35.37
C GLU A 432 1.16 3.90 -34.45
N ASP A 433 1.78 5.07 -34.65
CA ASP A 433 2.89 5.53 -33.82
C ASP A 433 2.42 6.06 -32.46
N PHE A 434 1.11 6.17 -32.23
CA PHE A 434 0.54 6.67 -30.98
C PHE A 434 -0.10 5.55 -30.14
N SER A 435 -0.20 5.80 -28.84
CA SER A 435 -0.93 4.97 -27.88
C SER A 435 -1.83 5.85 -27.03
N VAL A 436 -3.07 5.40 -26.84
CA VAL A 436 -4.09 6.06 -26.01
C VAL A 436 -4.29 5.25 -24.73
N TYR A 437 -4.31 5.97 -23.61
CA TYR A 437 -4.58 5.39 -22.29
C TYR A 437 -5.69 6.16 -21.59
N VAL A 438 -6.52 5.43 -20.87
CA VAL A 438 -7.55 5.99 -19.98
C VAL A 438 -7.10 5.73 -18.54
N VAL A 439 -7.27 6.73 -17.70
CA VAL A 439 -6.92 6.68 -16.27
C VAL A 439 -8.14 7.09 -15.47
N ASP A 440 -8.58 6.19 -14.59
CA ASP A 440 -9.69 6.43 -13.68
C ASP A 440 -9.16 6.95 -12.35
N LEU A 441 -9.64 8.12 -11.93
CA LEU A 441 -9.33 8.72 -10.64
C LEU A 441 -10.61 8.84 -9.84
N ASP A 442 -10.58 8.43 -8.57
CA ASP A 442 -11.71 8.52 -7.67
C ASP A 442 -11.30 8.76 -6.22
N HIS A 443 -12.30 8.94 -5.36
CA HIS A 443 -12.12 9.02 -3.90
C HIS A 443 -12.14 7.62 -3.23
N GLY A 444 -11.96 6.53 -3.97
CA GLY A 444 -11.93 5.15 -3.46
C GLY A 444 -13.25 4.39 -3.57
N MET A 445 -14.33 5.03 -4.03
CA MET A 445 -15.65 4.43 -4.21
C MET A 445 -16.27 4.75 -5.58
N LYS A 446 -15.45 4.79 -6.64
CA LYS A 446 -15.89 5.20 -7.98
C LYS A 446 -16.58 6.57 -7.94
N ASP A 447 -17.78 6.68 -8.51
CA ASP A 447 -18.53 7.93 -8.59
C ASP A 447 -19.30 8.29 -7.32
N LYS A 448 -19.26 7.43 -6.29
CA LYS A 448 -19.95 7.64 -5.03
C LYS A 448 -19.16 8.53 -4.08
N ASN A 449 -19.88 9.29 -3.25
CA ASN A 449 -19.31 10.05 -2.17
C ASN A 449 -19.00 9.13 -0.98
N PRO A 450 -17.73 8.89 -0.63
CA PRO A 450 -17.41 7.92 0.41
C PRO A 450 -17.86 8.37 1.81
N ILE A 451 -17.99 9.68 2.07
CA ILE A 451 -18.41 10.18 3.39
C ILE A 451 -19.85 9.79 3.75
N GLU A 452 -20.69 9.52 2.75
CA GLU A 452 -22.08 9.07 2.95
C GLU A 452 -22.15 7.66 3.57
N TYR A 453 -21.06 6.89 3.45
CA TYR A 453 -20.93 5.54 3.99
C TYR A 453 -20.16 5.51 5.33
N VAL A 454 -19.89 6.68 5.90
CA VAL A 454 -19.18 6.83 7.19
C VAL A 454 -20.20 7.19 8.27
N TYR A 455 -20.09 6.51 9.41
CA TYR A 455 -20.90 6.80 10.58
C TYR A 455 -20.17 7.74 11.54
N PHE A 456 -20.92 8.70 12.07
CA PHE A 456 -20.44 9.69 13.03
C PHE A 456 -21.26 9.69 14.31
N TYR A 457 -20.63 10.04 15.43
CA TYR A 457 -21.33 10.27 16.70
C TYR A 457 -21.16 11.71 17.20
N SER A 458 -22.06 12.17 18.07
CA SER A 458 -22.03 13.51 18.69
C SER A 458 -21.61 13.49 20.16
N LYS A 459 -21.13 14.61 20.70
CA LYS A 459 -20.51 14.67 22.04
C LYS A 459 -21.59 14.43 23.09
N ARG A 460 -22.80 14.88 22.76
CA ARG A 460 -24.00 14.75 23.57
C ARG A 460 -24.57 13.33 23.47
N LYS A 461 -24.32 12.61 22.38
CA LYS A 461 -24.84 11.27 22.10
C LYS A 461 -23.72 10.35 21.58
N PRO A 462 -22.80 9.91 22.45
CA PRO A 462 -21.58 9.20 22.05
C PRO A 462 -21.79 7.74 21.61
N ASN A 463 -22.99 7.20 21.81
CA ASN A 463 -23.35 5.82 21.45
C ASN A 463 -24.40 5.77 20.32
N GLU A 464 -24.82 6.93 19.81
CA GLU A 464 -25.74 7.02 18.67
C GLU A 464 -24.93 7.38 17.42
N ALA A 465 -24.99 6.53 16.41
CA ALA A 465 -24.41 6.79 15.11
C ALA A 465 -25.40 7.53 14.20
N SER A 466 -24.86 8.40 13.35
CA SER A 466 -25.59 9.20 12.39
C SER A 466 -24.73 9.43 11.16
N ALA A 467 -25.37 9.52 9.99
CA ALA A 467 -24.71 10.05 8.81
C ALA A 467 -24.50 11.56 8.99
N ILE A 468 -23.35 12.06 8.55
CA ILE A 468 -23.11 13.51 8.47
C ILE A 468 -24.08 14.11 7.44
N LYS A 469 -24.61 15.30 7.72
CA LYS A 469 -25.47 16.02 6.77
C LYS A 469 -24.65 17.02 5.96
N ASP A 470 -25.05 17.26 4.71
CA ASP A 470 -24.33 18.16 3.79
C ASP A 470 -24.11 19.56 4.36
N TYR A 471 -25.07 20.11 5.11
CA TYR A 471 -24.95 21.44 5.72
C TYR A 471 -23.90 21.49 6.85
N GLN A 472 -23.47 20.34 7.36
CA GLN A 472 -22.40 20.23 8.36
C GLN A 472 -21.01 20.14 7.72
N LEU A 473 -20.95 19.96 6.40
CA LEU A 473 -19.73 19.89 5.62
C LEU A 473 -19.46 21.22 4.92
N SER A 474 -18.20 21.44 4.55
CA SER A 474 -17.80 22.64 3.81
C SER A 474 -18.49 22.75 2.44
N SER A 475 -18.97 23.94 2.08
CA SER A 475 -19.48 24.21 0.73
C SER A 475 -18.40 24.19 -0.35
N PHE A 476 -17.12 24.08 0.02
CA PHE A 476 -15.98 23.93 -0.89
C PHE A 476 -15.68 22.47 -1.27
N LEU A 477 -16.44 21.50 -0.74
CA LEU A 477 -16.28 20.11 -1.15
C LEU A 477 -16.72 19.90 -2.62
N PRO A 478 -16.04 19.01 -3.38
CA PRO A 478 -16.40 18.72 -4.75
C PRO A 478 -17.78 18.05 -4.85
N LYS A 479 -18.48 18.33 -5.94
CA LYS A 479 -19.77 17.71 -6.29
C LYS A 479 -19.63 16.41 -7.08
N ARG A 480 -18.41 16.08 -7.52
CA ARG A 480 -18.08 14.90 -8.32
C ARG A 480 -16.88 14.20 -7.68
N PHE A 481 -16.97 12.87 -7.53
CA PHE A 481 -16.01 12.05 -6.77
C PHE A 481 -15.15 11.15 -7.65
N ASN A 482 -15.36 11.20 -8.96
CA ASN A 482 -14.53 10.54 -9.96
C ASN A 482 -14.26 11.44 -11.18
N GLU A 483 -13.12 11.24 -11.82
CA GLU A 483 -12.81 11.79 -13.15
C GLU A 483 -12.06 10.74 -13.97
N GLU A 484 -12.25 10.78 -15.29
CA GLU A 484 -11.50 9.95 -16.23
C GLU A 484 -10.58 10.88 -17.04
N LEU A 485 -9.31 10.49 -17.16
CA LEU A 485 -8.31 11.20 -17.95
C LEU A 485 -7.95 10.37 -19.17
N VAL A 486 -7.87 11.01 -20.34
CA VAL A 486 -7.27 10.41 -21.53
C VAL A 486 -5.87 10.96 -21.74
N ARG A 487 -4.92 10.07 -22.03
CA ARG A 487 -3.52 10.42 -22.30
C ARG A 487 -3.06 9.81 -23.61
N VAL A 488 -2.38 10.62 -24.42
CA VAL A 488 -1.79 10.19 -25.69
C VAL A 488 -0.27 10.23 -25.58
N TYR A 489 0.38 9.19 -26.11
CA TYR A 489 1.83 9.10 -26.16
C TYR A 489 2.31 8.70 -27.55
N TYR A 490 3.45 9.24 -27.97
CA TYR A 490 4.17 8.88 -29.17
C TYR A 490 5.22 7.82 -28.88
N LYS A 491 5.14 6.67 -29.55
CA LYS A 491 5.93 5.46 -29.26
C LYS A 491 7.36 5.52 -29.78
N ARG A 492 7.62 6.17 -30.93
CA ARG A 492 8.93 6.12 -31.58
C ARG A 492 9.87 7.18 -31.02
N THR A 493 10.95 6.77 -30.38
CA THR A 493 11.91 7.74 -29.80
C THR A 493 13.32 7.63 -30.35
N ASP A 494 13.59 6.63 -31.18
CA ASP A 494 14.95 6.22 -31.57
C ASP A 494 15.33 6.55 -33.03
N GLU A 495 14.36 6.93 -33.89
CA GLU A 495 14.57 6.90 -35.35
C GLU A 495 14.83 8.27 -36.01
N LYS A 496 14.69 9.38 -35.28
CA LYS A 496 14.76 10.74 -35.86
C LYS A 496 15.81 11.62 -35.18
N LYS A 497 16.31 12.64 -35.88
CA LYS A 497 17.14 13.69 -35.28
C LYS A 497 16.31 14.48 -34.25
N GLU A 498 16.96 15.06 -33.24
CA GLU A 498 16.25 15.74 -32.15
C GLU A 498 15.35 16.87 -32.65
N GLU A 499 15.80 17.62 -33.66
CA GLU A 499 15.03 18.69 -34.31
C GLU A 499 13.76 18.17 -35.00
N GLU A 500 13.84 17.03 -35.68
CA GLU A 500 12.69 16.40 -36.35
C GLU A 500 11.68 15.86 -35.33
N LYS A 501 12.16 15.33 -34.20
CA LYS A 501 11.29 14.91 -33.08
C LYS A 501 10.53 16.08 -32.51
N LYS A 502 11.20 17.22 -32.31
CA LYS A 502 10.58 18.42 -31.76
C LYS A 502 9.43 18.90 -32.64
N LYS A 503 9.68 19.07 -33.94
CA LYS A 503 8.66 19.46 -34.92
C LYS A 503 7.46 18.50 -34.94
N MET A 504 7.74 17.20 -34.94
CA MET A 504 6.70 16.18 -34.94
C MET A 504 5.89 16.17 -33.64
N MET A 505 6.52 16.42 -32.48
CA MET A 505 5.80 16.57 -31.21
C MET A 505 4.91 17.81 -31.21
N GLU A 506 5.39 18.95 -31.74
CA GLU A 506 4.60 20.18 -31.87
C GLU A 506 3.36 19.97 -32.74
N GLU A 507 3.48 19.24 -33.85
CA GLU A 507 2.34 18.90 -34.72
C GLU A 507 1.40 17.88 -34.06
N ALA A 508 1.93 16.91 -33.30
CA ALA A 508 1.12 15.97 -32.55
C ALA A 508 0.31 16.65 -31.44
N GLU A 509 0.90 17.63 -30.74
CA GLU A 509 0.24 18.45 -29.71
C GLU A 509 -0.89 19.31 -30.31
N LYS A 510 -0.66 19.92 -31.48
CA LYS A 510 -1.71 20.65 -32.22
C LYS A 510 -2.85 19.73 -32.64
N CYS A 511 -2.54 18.56 -33.19
CA CYS A 511 -3.54 17.55 -33.55
C CYS A 511 -4.34 17.10 -32.31
N PHE A 512 -3.66 16.91 -31.17
CA PHE A 512 -4.28 16.59 -29.89
C PHE A 512 -5.26 17.67 -29.44
N GLN A 513 -4.88 18.95 -29.49
CA GLN A 513 -5.76 20.05 -29.11
C GLN A 513 -7.02 20.09 -29.98
N ILE A 514 -6.88 19.97 -31.31
CA ILE A 514 -8.02 19.97 -32.25
C ILE A 514 -8.95 18.77 -31.96
N TRP A 515 -8.36 17.59 -31.72
CA TRP A 515 -9.14 16.41 -31.36
C TRP A 515 -9.94 16.67 -30.08
N CYS A 516 -9.31 17.25 -29.06
CA CYS A 516 -9.98 17.56 -27.81
C CYS A 516 -11.11 18.58 -27.96
N ASP A 517 -10.87 19.68 -28.67
CA ASP A 517 -11.86 20.73 -28.92
C ASP A 517 -13.09 20.18 -29.66
N SER A 518 -12.88 19.21 -30.55
CA SER A 518 -13.96 18.58 -31.33
C SER A 518 -14.75 17.50 -30.57
N LYS A 519 -14.21 16.92 -29.49
CA LYS A 519 -14.74 15.69 -28.86
C LYS A 519 -15.07 15.77 -27.38
N PHE A 520 -14.44 16.66 -26.62
CA PHE A 520 -14.58 16.68 -25.16
C PHE A 520 -15.34 17.91 -24.64
N GLY A 521 -15.59 18.89 -25.51
CA GLY A 521 -16.20 20.16 -25.13
C GLY A 521 -15.26 20.97 -24.23
N LEU A 522 -15.09 22.25 -24.53
CA LEU A 522 -14.50 23.17 -23.56
C LEU A 522 -15.52 23.35 -22.43
N TYR A 523 -15.07 23.19 -21.18
CA TYR A 523 -15.86 23.59 -20.00
C TYR A 523 -16.10 25.10 -20.01
#